data_AF-A0A6P6W0W4-F1
#
_entry.id   AF-A0A6P6W0W4-F1
#
_cell.length_a   1.000
_cell.length_b   1.000
_cell.length_c   1.000
_cell.angle_alpha   90.00
_cell.angle_beta   90.00
_cell.angle_gamma   90.00
#
_symmetry.space_group_name_H-M   'P 1'
#
loop_
_entity.id
_entity.type
_entity.pdbx_description
1 polymer ?
#
loop_
_entity_poly.entity_id
_entity_poly.type
_entity_poly.pdbx_seq_one_letter_code
_entity_poly.pdbx_strand_id
1 'polypeptide(L)'
;MLLYPFAQRFELFLSKVRQNEHKEECITGQSSPVLITHLRELEGNAASIFTRKIFLKVRDEISAEASLRLVSVVDQDKVKLYTFTEYLHQISSWQVELDKAERTIICSCKKLESDGIPCSHAFAVMKNEDMDEIPKSCILFRWTQQAKPGEKNIYSIQLEDSAIQAARFGALCALSNQMCFYAVKTKQGYDEARECIINSASRFKNLWVNDAPLVHKVKKKDNMMDGSTKRSDFDVRDPIVVATKGQKAKHSTHKRKRRQCKNCK
;
A
#
# COMPACT_ATOMS: atom_id res chain seq x y z
N MET A 1 -21.05 -7.14 20.55
CA MET A 1 -19.84 -6.32 20.77
C MET A 1 -20.22 -4.88 20.44
N LEU A 2 -20.19 -3.97 21.42
CA LEU A 2 -20.70 -2.59 21.23
C LEU A 2 -19.68 -1.78 20.38
N LEU A 3 -20.15 -1.18 19.30
CA LEU A 3 -19.33 -0.40 18.35
C LEU A 3 -18.69 0.85 18.98
N TYR A 4 -19.35 1.46 19.97
CA TYR A 4 -18.90 2.70 20.61
C TYR A 4 -17.63 2.54 21.47
N PRO A 5 -17.55 1.56 22.41
CA PRO A 5 -16.30 1.26 23.12
C PRO A 5 -15.14 0.86 22.19
N PHE A 6 -15.43 0.20 21.07
CA PHE A 6 -14.42 -0.14 20.06
C PHE A 6 -13.89 1.14 19.38
N ALA A 7 -14.78 2.03 18.93
CA ALA A 7 -14.39 3.29 18.30
C ALA A 7 -13.51 4.15 19.23
N GLN A 8 -13.86 4.29 20.51
CA GLN A 8 -13.02 5.01 21.47
C GLN A 8 -11.63 4.38 21.65
N ARG A 9 -11.55 3.05 21.78
CA ARG A 9 -10.26 2.35 21.90
C ARG A 9 -9.42 2.48 20.64
N PHE A 10 -10.07 2.47 19.48
CA PHE A 10 -9.41 2.66 18.19
C PHE A 10 -8.84 4.08 18.04
N GLU A 11 -9.61 5.12 18.39
CA GLU A 11 -9.13 6.51 18.40
C GLU A 11 -7.96 6.73 19.36
N LEU A 12 -8.00 6.12 20.55
CA LEU A 12 -6.89 6.15 21.50
C LEU A 12 -5.64 5.46 20.94
N PHE A 13 -5.81 4.32 20.29
CA PHE A 13 -4.71 3.63 19.61
C PHE A 13 -4.11 4.49 18.49
N LEU A 14 -4.94 5.06 17.61
CA LEU A 14 -4.49 5.96 16.55
C LEU A 14 -3.77 7.19 17.10
N SER A 15 -4.29 7.80 18.17
CA SER A 15 -3.66 8.94 18.83
C SER A 15 -2.28 8.58 19.37
N LYS A 16 -2.12 7.38 19.94
CA LYS A 16 -0.83 6.87 20.41
C LYS A 16 0.14 6.59 19.27
N VAL A 17 -0.33 6.05 18.14
CA VAL A 17 0.48 5.86 16.93
C VAL A 17 0.98 7.21 16.40
N ARG A 18 0.10 8.20 16.22
CA ARG A 18 0.47 9.55 15.77
C ARG A 18 1.44 10.25 16.71
N GLN A 19 1.24 10.12 18.03
CA GLN A 19 2.14 10.71 19.01
C GLN A 19 3.53 10.06 18.97
N ASN A 20 3.61 8.75 18.75
CA ASN A 20 4.88 8.07 18.55
C ASN A 20 5.55 8.50 17.24
N GLU A 21 4.81 8.58 16.13
CA GLU A 21 5.32 9.11 14.87
C GLU A 21 5.90 10.52 15.06
N HIS A 22 5.16 11.43 15.70
CA HIS A 22 5.62 12.78 15.95
C HIS A 22 6.88 12.85 16.82
N LYS A 23 7.01 11.97 17.82
CA LYS A 23 8.25 11.85 18.61
C LYS A 23 9.42 11.39 17.74
N GLU A 24 9.22 10.36 16.92
CA GLU A 24 10.26 9.86 16.00
C GLU A 24 10.68 10.93 14.98
N GLU A 25 9.73 11.73 14.48
CA GLU A 25 10.00 12.87 13.60
C GLU A 25 10.82 13.96 14.29
N CYS A 26 10.44 14.32 15.51
CA CYS A 26 11.16 15.29 16.32
C CYS A 26 12.62 14.86 16.55
N ILE A 27 12.83 13.59 16.91
CA ILE A 27 14.16 13.01 17.09
C ILE A 27 14.95 12.99 15.77
N THR A 28 14.29 12.67 14.65
CA THR A 28 14.90 12.65 13.31
C THR A 28 15.30 14.06 12.85
N GLY A 29 14.48 15.08 13.13
CA GLY A 29 14.74 16.46 12.74
C GLY A 29 15.73 17.21 13.63
N GLN A 30 15.91 16.79 14.88
CA GLN A 30 16.77 17.50 15.86
C GLN A 30 18.22 17.00 15.91
N SER A 31 18.55 15.85 15.32
CA SER A 31 19.90 15.29 15.42
C SER A 31 20.33 14.56 14.15
N SER A 32 21.47 14.96 13.57
CA SER A 32 22.15 14.17 12.54
C SER A 32 22.68 12.88 13.19
N PRO A 33 22.41 11.70 12.61
CA PRO A 33 22.95 10.45 13.15
C PRO A 33 24.47 10.47 13.12
N VAL A 34 25.09 10.07 14.23
CA VAL A 34 26.54 9.88 14.30
C VAL A 34 26.88 8.63 13.50
N LEU A 35 27.68 8.83 12.45
CA LEU A 35 28.23 7.75 11.65
C LEU A 35 29.29 7.00 12.49
N ILE A 36 29.27 5.68 12.50
CA ILE A 36 30.16 4.86 13.36
C ILE A 36 30.79 3.66 12.66
N THR A 37 30.31 3.30 11.47
CA THR A 37 30.80 2.12 10.73
C THR A 37 32.06 2.43 9.91
N HIS A 38 32.73 1.39 9.42
CA HIS A 38 33.90 1.53 8.53
C HIS A 38 33.51 2.02 7.13
N LEU A 39 32.28 1.76 6.68
CA LEU A 39 31.76 2.22 5.37
C LEU A 39 31.06 3.58 5.52
N ARG A 40 31.84 4.62 5.86
CA ARG A 40 31.34 5.97 6.20
C ARG A 40 30.49 6.61 5.10
N GLU A 41 30.89 6.47 3.84
CA GLU A 41 30.16 7.06 2.70
C GLU A 41 28.78 6.42 2.53
N LEU A 42 28.73 5.08 2.52
CA LEU A 42 27.47 4.33 2.43
C LEU A 42 26.58 4.57 3.65
N GLU A 43 27.15 4.69 4.86
CA GLU A 43 26.40 5.03 6.07
C GLU A 43 25.84 6.46 5.99
N GLY A 44 26.63 7.42 5.49
CA GLY A 44 26.20 8.79 5.26
C GLY A 44 25.08 8.89 4.23
N ASN A 45 25.20 8.15 3.12
CA ASN A 45 24.17 8.04 2.10
C ASN A 45 22.89 7.38 2.65
N ALA A 46 23.01 6.33 3.46
CA ALA A 46 21.86 5.72 4.13
C ALA A 46 21.16 6.71 5.08
N ALA A 47 21.93 7.50 5.83
CA ALA A 47 21.40 8.48 6.78
C ALA A 47 20.60 9.61 6.11
N SER A 48 20.97 10.01 4.90
CA SER A 48 20.24 11.05 4.15
C SER A 48 18.96 10.52 3.50
N ILE A 49 18.89 9.22 3.19
CA ILE A 49 17.79 8.61 2.45
C ILE A 49 16.72 8.03 3.38
N PHE A 50 17.13 7.23 4.37
CA PHE A 50 16.20 6.44 5.19
C PHE A 50 15.68 7.22 6.40
N THR A 51 14.45 6.90 6.83
CA THR A 51 13.95 7.35 8.15
C THR A 51 14.88 6.86 9.26
N ARG A 52 15.02 7.60 10.36
CA ARG A 52 15.98 7.28 11.43
C ARG A 52 15.89 5.83 11.92
N LYS A 53 14.67 5.32 12.14
CA LYS A 53 14.45 3.93 12.57
C LYS A 53 14.95 2.91 11.54
N ILE A 54 14.78 3.18 10.25
CA ILE A 54 15.26 2.30 9.19
C ILE A 54 16.77 2.44 9.01
N PHE A 55 17.29 3.67 9.08
CA PHE A 55 18.73 3.92 9.06
C PHE A 55 19.47 3.09 10.11
N LEU A 56 18.95 3.02 11.35
CA LEU A 56 19.57 2.20 12.40
C LEU A 56 19.67 0.71 12.01
N LYS A 57 18.62 0.15 11.40
CA LYS A 57 18.65 -1.23 10.90
C LYS A 57 19.64 -1.41 9.75
N VAL A 58 19.67 -0.45 8.82
CA VAL A 58 20.62 -0.45 7.70
C VAL A 58 22.06 -0.38 8.21
N ARG A 59 22.31 0.42 9.25
CA ARG A 59 23.62 0.51 9.90
C ARG A 59 24.04 -0.80 10.55
N ASP A 60 23.11 -1.54 11.13
CA ASP A 60 23.37 -2.89 11.66
C ASP A 60 23.78 -3.84 10.53
N GLU A 61 23.12 -3.76 9.36
CA GLU A 61 23.51 -4.54 8.16
C GLU A 61 24.88 -4.13 7.61
N ILE A 62 25.20 -2.83 7.57
CA ILE A 62 26.53 -2.32 7.20
C ILE A 62 27.60 -2.87 8.16
N SER A 63 27.32 -2.90 9.46
CA SER A 63 28.25 -3.45 10.45
C SER A 63 28.41 -4.96 10.30
N ALA A 64 27.32 -5.68 10.02
CA ALA A 64 27.32 -7.13 9.81
C ALA A 64 28.06 -7.55 8.52
N GLU A 65 28.28 -6.65 7.56
CA GLU A 65 29.14 -6.91 6.40
C GLU A 65 30.54 -7.37 6.82
N ALA A 66 31.08 -6.84 7.92
CA ALA A 66 32.42 -7.14 8.37
C ALA A 66 32.63 -8.61 8.77
N SER A 67 31.55 -9.36 9.05
CA SER A 67 31.64 -10.80 9.34
C SER A 67 31.60 -11.67 8.09
N LEU A 68 31.48 -11.09 6.90
CA LEU A 68 31.42 -11.83 5.64
C LEU A 68 32.81 -12.00 5.02
N ARG A 69 33.04 -13.16 4.43
CA ARG A 69 34.24 -13.49 3.65
C ARG A 69 33.86 -13.75 2.20
N LEU A 70 34.53 -13.08 1.28
CA LEU A 70 34.41 -13.35 -0.16
C LEU A 70 35.06 -14.70 -0.50
N VAL A 71 34.31 -15.56 -1.17
CA VAL A 71 34.74 -16.91 -1.61
C VAL A 71 35.17 -16.88 -3.06
N SER A 72 34.34 -16.30 -3.93
CA SER A 72 34.59 -16.23 -5.37
C SER A 72 33.82 -15.08 -6.00
N VAL A 73 34.36 -14.62 -7.14
CA VAL A 73 33.72 -13.67 -8.05
C VAL A 73 33.75 -14.29 -9.43
N VAL A 74 32.59 -14.42 -10.06
CA VAL A 74 32.45 -14.83 -11.46
C VAL A 74 32.01 -13.60 -12.23
N ASP A 75 32.92 -13.09 -13.07
CA ASP A 75 32.68 -11.91 -13.89
C ASP A 75 32.19 -12.34 -15.28
N GLN A 76 30.94 -12.04 -15.61
CA GLN A 76 30.35 -12.26 -16.93
C GLN A 76 30.09 -10.91 -17.61
N ASP A 77 29.87 -10.90 -18.92
CA ASP A 77 29.78 -9.65 -19.70
C ASP A 77 28.80 -8.62 -19.10
N LYS A 78 27.61 -9.05 -18.68
CA LYS A 78 26.56 -8.17 -18.15
C LYS A 78 26.45 -8.17 -16.62
N VAL A 79 26.91 -9.23 -15.98
CA VAL A 79 26.59 -9.54 -14.59
C VAL A 79 27.85 -10.02 -13.86
N LYS A 80 28.05 -9.57 -12.63
CA LYS A 80 29.03 -10.16 -11.70
C LYS A 80 28.32 -10.96 -10.62
N LEU A 81 28.77 -12.19 -10.38
CA LEU A 81 28.25 -13.06 -9.32
C LEU A 81 29.27 -13.20 -8.19
N TYR A 82 28.91 -12.76 -6.99
CA TYR A 82 29.72 -12.86 -5.78
C TYR A 82 29.19 -14.00 -4.92
N THR A 83 30.09 -14.79 -4.36
CA THR A 83 29.75 -15.79 -3.35
C THR A 83 30.41 -15.43 -2.03
N PHE A 84 29.60 -15.26 -0.98
CA PHE A 84 30.05 -14.96 0.37
C PHE A 84 29.78 -16.13 1.32
N THR A 85 30.59 -16.22 2.37
CA THR A 85 30.38 -17.12 3.51
C THR A 85 30.61 -16.36 4.80
N GLU A 86 30.13 -16.87 5.92
CA GLU A 86 30.42 -16.29 7.24
C GLU A 86 31.89 -16.53 7.64
N TYR A 87 32.50 -15.55 8.30
CA TYR A 87 33.85 -15.64 8.83
C TYR A 87 33.93 -16.76 9.88
N LEU A 88 34.89 -17.66 9.70
CA LEU A 88 35.10 -18.89 10.51
C LEU A 88 34.00 -19.96 10.43
N HIS A 89 32.88 -19.72 9.73
CA HIS A 89 31.75 -20.66 9.62
C HIS A 89 31.33 -20.86 8.15
N GLN A 90 31.81 -21.94 7.52
CA GLN A 90 31.52 -22.25 6.11
C GLN A 90 30.25 -23.08 5.89
N ILE A 91 29.30 -23.02 6.82
CA ILE A 91 28.09 -23.87 6.76
C ILE A 91 27.11 -23.34 5.70
N SER A 92 27.02 -22.02 5.56
CA SER A 92 26.12 -21.33 4.65
C SER A 92 26.88 -20.40 3.71
N SER A 93 26.53 -20.44 2.43
CA SER A 93 27.00 -19.49 1.44
C SER A 93 25.84 -18.72 0.83
N TRP A 94 26.09 -17.46 0.47
CA TRP A 94 25.12 -16.58 -0.17
C TRP A 94 25.66 -16.08 -1.48
N GLN A 95 24.77 -16.02 -2.47
CA GLN A 95 25.08 -15.53 -3.80
C GLN A 95 24.48 -14.15 -3.98
N VAL A 96 25.27 -13.24 -4.53
CA VAL A 96 24.85 -11.88 -4.83
C VAL A 96 25.18 -11.57 -6.27
N GLU A 97 24.15 -11.20 -7.02
CA GLU A 97 24.23 -10.84 -8.42
C GLU A 97 24.23 -9.32 -8.55
N LEU A 98 25.19 -8.78 -9.32
CA LEU A 98 25.28 -7.38 -9.68
C LEU A 98 25.11 -7.22 -11.19
N ASP A 99 24.04 -6.57 -11.62
CA ASP A 99 23.90 -6.09 -13.00
C ASP A 99 24.78 -4.85 -13.19
N LYS A 100 25.73 -4.91 -14.12
CA LYS A 100 26.69 -3.83 -14.36
C LYS A 100 26.06 -2.58 -14.99
N ALA A 101 25.03 -2.76 -15.82
CA ALA A 101 24.40 -1.66 -16.55
C ALA A 101 23.44 -0.89 -15.65
N GLU A 102 22.57 -1.62 -14.94
CA GLU A 102 21.53 -1.02 -14.09
C GLU A 102 22.01 -0.78 -12.65
N ARG A 103 23.21 -1.27 -12.29
CA ARG A 103 23.75 -1.31 -10.92
C ARG A 103 22.76 -1.95 -9.93
N THR A 104 22.01 -2.95 -10.40
CA THR A 104 21.05 -3.66 -9.55
C THR A 104 21.73 -4.77 -8.78
N ILE A 105 21.40 -4.89 -7.49
CA ILE A 105 21.96 -5.91 -6.61
C ILE A 105 20.84 -6.84 -6.17
N ILE A 106 20.98 -8.13 -6.47
CA ILE A 106 20.03 -9.18 -6.09
C ILE A 106 20.76 -10.19 -5.21
N CYS A 107 20.26 -10.40 -3.99
CA CYS A 107 20.85 -11.35 -3.06
C CYS A 107 19.95 -12.59 -2.88
N SER A 108 20.57 -13.77 -2.76
CA SER A 108 19.87 -15.01 -2.46
C SER A 108 19.22 -15.04 -1.07
N CYS A 109 19.62 -14.16 -0.14
CA CYS A 109 19.01 -14.09 1.20
C CYS A 109 17.61 -13.46 1.22
N LYS A 110 17.20 -12.79 0.14
CA LYS A 110 15.86 -12.19 -0.03
C LYS A 110 15.42 -11.17 1.02
N LYS A 111 16.37 -10.58 1.74
CA LYS A 111 16.08 -9.60 2.81
C LYS A 111 15.51 -8.28 2.27
N LEU A 112 15.93 -7.86 1.08
CA LEU A 112 15.35 -6.69 0.44
C LEU A 112 13.88 -6.94 0.09
N GLU A 113 13.54 -8.13 -0.37
CA GLU A 113 12.18 -8.51 -0.70
C GLU A 113 11.31 -8.70 0.56
N SER A 114 11.87 -9.27 1.64
CA SER A 114 11.13 -9.50 2.90
C SER A 114 10.99 -8.25 3.75
N ASP A 115 12.11 -7.57 4.03
CA ASP A 115 12.20 -6.49 5.01
C ASP A 115 12.19 -5.11 4.32
N GLY A 116 12.53 -5.08 3.03
CA GLY A 116 12.61 -3.84 2.25
C GLY A 116 13.89 -3.04 2.47
N ILE A 117 14.91 -3.62 3.11
CA ILE A 117 16.21 -2.99 3.32
C ILE A 117 17.33 -3.82 2.69
N PRO A 118 18.43 -3.20 2.22
CA PRO A 118 19.59 -3.94 1.72
C PRO A 118 20.18 -4.81 2.84
N CYS A 119 20.63 -6.02 2.50
CA CYS A 119 21.30 -6.92 3.43
C CYS A 119 22.80 -6.65 3.54
N SER A 120 23.43 -7.19 4.58
CA SER A 120 24.89 -7.21 4.74
C SER A 120 25.64 -7.74 3.50
N HIS A 121 25.11 -8.75 2.80
CA HIS A 121 25.71 -9.26 1.56
C HIS A 121 25.69 -8.24 0.42
N ALA A 122 24.64 -7.42 0.32
CA ALA A 122 24.58 -6.35 -0.67
C ALA A 122 25.61 -5.26 -0.35
N PHE A 123 25.77 -4.90 0.92
CA PHE A 123 26.83 -3.98 1.36
C PHE A 123 28.23 -4.54 1.12
N ALA A 124 28.42 -5.85 1.26
CA ALA A 124 29.68 -6.51 0.89
C ALA A 124 30.01 -6.30 -0.59
N VAL A 125 29.03 -6.46 -1.48
CA VAL A 125 29.22 -6.17 -2.92
C VAL A 125 29.52 -4.69 -3.16
N MET A 126 28.77 -3.78 -2.55
CA MET A 126 29.00 -2.34 -2.68
C MET A 126 30.44 -1.96 -2.28
N LYS A 127 30.96 -2.53 -1.19
CA LYS A 127 32.34 -2.36 -0.76
C LYS A 127 33.36 -2.94 -1.74
N ASN A 128 33.10 -4.13 -2.30
CA ASN A 128 34.01 -4.75 -3.28
C ASN A 128 34.04 -4.00 -4.62
N GLU A 129 33.00 -3.24 -4.94
CA GLU A 129 32.92 -2.40 -6.13
C GLU A 129 33.21 -0.91 -5.84
N ASP A 130 33.76 -0.59 -4.66
CA ASP A 130 34.11 0.76 -4.22
C ASP A 130 32.96 1.78 -4.40
N MET A 131 31.73 1.36 -4.12
CA MET A 131 30.55 2.23 -4.18
C MET A 131 30.46 3.12 -2.95
N ASP A 132 30.16 4.40 -3.18
CA ASP A 132 29.91 5.44 -2.18
C ASP A 132 28.41 5.66 -1.91
N GLU A 133 27.55 5.31 -2.87
CA GLU A 133 26.10 5.45 -2.77
C GLU A 133 25.36 4.11 -2.84
N ILE A 134 24.25 4.01 -2.10
CA ILE A 134 23.36 2.85 -2.18
C ILE A 134 22.59 2.89 -3.51
N PRO A 135 22.65 1.84 -4.34
CA PRO A 135 21.91 1.79 -5.60
C PRO A 135 20.41 2.00 -5.39
N LYS A 136 19.78 2.73 -6.31
CA LYS A 136 18.34 3.03 -6.25
C LYS A 136 17.48 1.77 -6.22
N SER A 137 17.93 0.68 -6.85
CA SER A 137 17.27 -0.63 -6.81
C SER A 137 17.15 -1.22 -5.40
N CYS A 138 18.05 -0.81 -4.49
CA CYS A 138 18.10 -1.28 -3.11
C CYS A 138 17.31 -0.37 -2.14
N ILE A 139 16.66 0.68 -2.65
CA ILE A 139 15.93 1.67 -1.85
C ILE A 139 14.43 1.58 -2.16
N LEU A 140 13.64 1.15 -1.18
CA LEU A 140 12.18 1.18 -1.29
C LEU A 140 11.62 2.51 -0.78
N PHE A 141 10.79 3.17 -1.60
CA PHE A 141 10.19 4.47 -1.29
C PHE A 141 9.53 4.52 0.09
N ARG A 142 8.81 3.47 0.49
CA ARG A 142 8.11 3.36 1.78
C ARG A 142 9.00 3.59 3.01
N TRP A 143 10.31 3.40 2.87
CA TRP A 143 11.28 3.51 3.96
C TRP A 143 12.09 4.81 3.94
N THR A 144 11.92 5.62 2.90
CA THR A 144 12.61 6.90 2.73
C THR A 144 11.99 7.98 3.61
N GLN A 145 12.77 9.02 3.95
CA GLN A 145 12.26 10.19 4.68
C GLN A 145 11.12 10.91 3.92
N GLN A 146 11.10 10.76 2.59
CA GLN A 146 10.12 11.35 1.68
C GLN A 146 8.81 10.56 1.56
N ALA A 147 8.67 9.43 2.28
CA ALA A 147 7.48 8.58 2.20
C ALA A 147 6.19 9.23 2.75
N LYS A 148 6.27 10.41 3.39
CA LYS A 148 5.11 11.04 4.01
C LYS A 148 4.19 11.70 2.97
N PRO A 149 2.87 11.48 3.07
CA PRO A 149 1.89 12.17 2.24
C PRO A 149 1.74 13.62 2.73
N GLY A 150 2.62 14.51 2.26
CA GLY A 150 2.62 15.92 2.61
C GLY A 150 3.57 16.76 1.77
N GLU A 151 4.64 16.16 1.27
CA GLU A 151 5.51 16.76 0.27
C GLU A 151 5.18 16.17 -1.09
N LYS A 152 4.81 17.07 -2.02
CA LYS A 152 4.34 16.73 -3.37
C LYS A 152 5.35 15.81 -4.05
N ASN A 153 4.96 14.56 -4.27
CA ASN A 153 5.75 13.65 -5.08
C ASN A 153 5.55 14.01 -6.58
N ILE A 154 6.64 14.42 -7.23
CA ILE A 154 6.76 14.57 -8.70
C ILE A 154 7.05 13.22 -9.38
N TYR A 155 7.36 12.17 -8.62
CA TYR A 155 7.46 10.82 -9.15
C TYR A 155 6.09 10.15 -9.10
N SER A 156 5.39 10.31 -10.21
CA SER A 156 4.23 9.52 -10.61
C SER A 156 4.56 8.03 -10.56
N ILE A 157 4.44 7.41 -9.39
CA ILE A 157 4.06 6.00 -9.33
C ILE A 157 2.60 6.00 -9.77
N GLN A 158 2.32 5.34 -10.89
CA GLN A 158 0.98 4.96 -11.31
C GLN A 158 0.39 4.07 -10.22
N LEU A 159 -0.05 4.68 -9.11
CA LEU A 159 -0.92 4.05 -8.16
C LEU A 159 -2.18 3.72 -8.93
N GLU A 160 -2.46 2.42 -9.02
CA GLU A 160 -3.66 1.85 -9.60
C GLU A 160 -4.85 2.73 -9.17
N ASP A 161 -5.62 3.23 -10.14
CA ASP A 161 -6.70 4.21 -9.93
C ASP A 161 -7.64 3.80 -8.76
N SER A 162 -7.80 2.49 -8.58
CA SER A 162 -8.47 1.85 -7.44
C SER A 162 -7.92 2.22 -6.05
N ALA A 163 -6.59 2.24 -5.86
CA ALA A 163 -5.98 2.57 -4.57
C ALA A 163 -6.16 4.05 -4.19
N ILE A 164 -6.06 4.94 -5.17
CA ILE A 164 -6.33 6.38 -4.99
C ILE A 164 -7.81 6.60 -4.67
N GLN A 165 -8.70 5.92 -5.38
CA GLN A 165 -10.15 5.97 -5.13
C GLN A 165 -10.48 5.44 -3.73
N ALA A 166 -9.89 4.33 -3.29
CA ALA A 166 -10.08 3.78 -1.96
C ALA A 166 -9.61 4.73 -0.85
N ALA A 167 -8.44 5.38 -1.03
CA ALA A 167 -7.94 6.37 -0.07
C ALA A 167 -8.85 7.61 0.01
N ARG A 168 -9.27 8.15 -1.14
CA ARG A 168 -10.22 9.28 -1.22
C ARG A 168 -11.57 8.94 -0.57
N PHE A 169 -12.09 7.74 -0.83
CA PHE A 169 -13.32 7.24 -0.22
C PHE A 169 -13.19 7.15 1.30
N GLY A 170 -12.11 6.56 1.81
CA GLY A 170 -11.84 6.46 3.24
C GLY A 170 -11.83 7.82 3.94
N ALA A 171 -11.18 8.83 3.35
CA ALA A 171 -11.16 10.19 3.88
C ALA A 171 -12.55 10.84 3.91
N LEU A 172 -13.34 10.69 2.84
CA LEU A 172 -14.71 11.20 2.78
C LEU A 172 -15.62 10.52 3.82
N CYS A 173 -15.47 9.21 4.03
CA CYS A 173 -16.22 8.49 5.06
C CYS A 173 -15.90 9.00 6.47
N ALA A 174 -14.62 9.26 6.78
CA ALA A 174 -14.22 9.78 8.08
C ALA A 174 -14.87 11.14 8.38
N LEU A 175 -14.80 12.08 7.42
CA LEU A 175 -15.43 13.40 7.52
C LEU A 175 -16.96 13.30 7.63
N SER A 176 -17.58 12.45 6.81
CA SER A 176 -19.03 12.24 6.82
C SER A 176 -19.49 11.67 8.17
N ASN A 177 -18.74 10.72 8.73
CA ASN A 177 -19.05 10.12 10.03
C ASN A 177 -18.93 11.15 11.15
N GLN A 178 -17.92 12.03 11.11
CA GLN A 178 -17.78 13.12 12.07
C GLN A 178 -18.97 14.09 11.99
N MET A 179 -19.38 14.49 10.79
CA MET A 179 -20.57 15.32 10.59
C MET A 179 -21.83 14.63 11.16
N CYS A 180 -22.07 13.37 10.82
CA CYS A 180 -23.20 12.60 11.34
C CYS A 180 -23.20 12.51 12.87
N PHE A 181 -22.02 12.33 13.50
CA PHE A 181 -21.88 12.26 14.95
C PHE A 181 -22.38 13.53 15.66
N TYR A 182 -22.14 14.70 15.09
CA TYR A 182 -22.65 15.97 15.65
C TYR A 182 -24.10 16.24 15.23
N ALA A 183 -24.44 16.00 13.97
CA ALA A 183 -25.75 16.31 13.40
C ALA A 183 -26.90 15.58 14.10
N VAL A 184 -26.71 14.33 14.52
CA VAL A 184 -27.78 13.51 15.15
C VAL A 184 -28.18 14.03 16.55
N LYS A 185 -27.38 14.90 17.18
CA LYS A 185 -27.64 15.37 18.55
C LYS A 185 -28.80 16.36 18.65
N THR A 186 -29.18 17.03 17.55
CA THR A 186 -30.29 17.99 17.52
C THR A 186 -31.15 17.75 16.28
N LYS A 187 -32.45 18.07 16.38
CA LYS A 187 -33.36 17.95 15.22
C LYS A 187 -32.93 18.86 14.06
N GLN A 188 -32.58 20.10 14.39
CA GLN A 188 -32.09 21.08 13.42
C GLN A 188 -30.82 20.61 12.71
N GLY A 189 -29.83 20.09 13.46
CA GLY A 189 -28.59 19.58 12.88
C GLY A 189 -28.81 18.36 11.99
N TYR A 190 -29.76 17.50 12.34
CA TYR A 190 -30.15 16.35 11.52
C TYR A 190 -30.78 16.80 10.19
N ASP A 191 -31.74 17.74 10.24
CA ASP A 191 -32.43 18.24 9.05
C ASP A 191 -31.44 18.94 8.10
N GLU A 192 -30.56 19.78 8.64
CA GLU A 192 -29.51 20.48 7.87
C GLU A 192 -28.51 19.51 7.23
N ALA A 193 -27.99 18.54 8.00
CA ALA A 193 -27.07 17.54 7.46
C ALA A 193 -27.73 16.66 6.39
N ARG A 194 -29.01 16.31 6.57
CA ARG A 194 -29.78 15.52 5.61
C ARG A 194 -29.92 16.25 4.27
N GLU A 195 -30.31 17.53 4.30
CA GLU A 195 -30.40 18.33 3.07
C GLU A 195 -29.04 18.51 2.39
N CYS A 196 -28.00 18.79 3.18
CA CYS A 196 -26.64 18.92 2.67
C CYS A 196 -26.16 17.65 1.95
N ILE A 197 -26.41 16.47 2.54
CA ILE A 197 -26.06 15.18 1.93
C ILE A 197 -26.82 14.96 0.62
N ILE A 198 -28.14 15.21 0.59
CA ILE A 198 -28.96 15.02 -0.61
C ILE A 198 -28.50 15.94 -1.75
N ASN A 199 -28.28 17.21 -1.44
CA ASN A 199 -27.85 18.21 -2.41
C ASN A 199 -26.43 17.91 -2.92
N SER A 200 -25.53 17.50 -2.04
CA SER A 200 -24.17 17.13 -2.43
C SER A 200 -24.14 15.86 -3.26
N ALA A 201 -24.90 14.82 -2.87
CA ALA A 201 -24.96 13.55 -3.60
C ALA A 201 -25.52 13.74 -5.01
N SER A 202 -26.55 14.57 -5.18
CA SER A 202 -27.09 14.89 -6.51
C SER A 202 -26.07 15.65 -7.36
N ARG A 203 -25.36 16.63 -6.78
CA ARG A 203 -24.29 17.37 -7.46
C ARG A 203 -23.15 16.46 -7.92
N PHE A 204 -22.66 15.58 -7.05
CA PHE A 204 -21.58 14.65 -7.39
C PHE A 204 -22.01 13.59 -8.40
N LYS A 205 -23.26 13.13 -8.35
CA LYS A 205 -23.82 12.25 -9.37
C LYS A 205 -23.82 12.94 -10.74
N ASN A 206 -24.19 14.22 -10.81
CA ASN A 206 -24.18 14.97 -12.06
C ASN A 206 -22.76 15.20 -12.58
N LEU A 207 -21.79 15.50 -11.70
CA LEU A 207 -20.38 15.60 -12.09
C LEU A 207 -19.86 14.29 -12.68
N TRP A 208 -20.18 13.15 -12.05
CA TRP A 208 -19.79 11.83 -12.57
C TRP A 208 -20.43 11.50 -13.93
N VAL A 209 -21.70 11.86 -14.13
CA VAL A 209 -22.38 11.66 -15.42
C VAL A 209 -21.80 12.56 -16.52
N ASN A 210 -21.37 13.78 -16.16
CA ASN A 210 -20.87 14.77 -17.12
C ASN A 210 -19.37 14.62 -17.46
N ASP A 211 -18.55 14.10 -16.54
CA ASP A 211 -17.10 13.85 -16.74
C ASP A 211 -16.79 12.45 -17.30
N ALA A 212 -17.79 11.62 -17.59
CA ALA A 212 -17.55 10.30 -18.18
C ALA A 212 -16.93 10.43 -19.59
N PRO A 213 -15.74 9.85 -19.86
CA PRO A 213 -15.13 9.88 -21.19
C PRO A 213 -16.09 9.30 -22.24
N LEU A 214 -16.05 9.87 -23.45
CA LEU A 214 -16.88 9.59 -24.64
C LEU A 214 -16.85 8.13 -25.13
N VAL A 215 -17.22 7.15 -24.31
CA VAL A 215 -17.21 5.72 -24.68
C VAL A 215 -18.60 5.10 -24.71
N HIS A 216 -19.61 5.69 -24.07
CA HIS A 216 -20.99 5.17 -24.13
C HIS A 216 -22.04 6.24 -24.42
N LYS A 217 -21.94 6.91 -25.58
CA LYS A 217 -23.14 7.46 -26.22
C LYS A 217 -23.88 6.34 -26.95
N VAL A 218 -24.74 5.62 -26.24
CA VAL A 218 -25.87 4.95 -26.91
C VAL A 218 -26.72 6.08 -27.52
N LYS A 219 -26.76 6.13 -28.85
CA LYS A 219 -27.58 7.07 -29.60
C LYS A 219 -29.03 7.00 -29.09
N LYS A 220 -29.50 8.04 -28.41
CA LYS A 220 -30.93 8.30 -28.29
C LYS A 220 -31.36 8.80 -29.66
N LYS A 221 -32.08 7.95 -30.39
CA LYS A 221 -32.79 8.37 -31.59
C LYS A 221 -34.01 9.15 -31.11
N ASP A 222 -34.13 10.38 -31.59
CA ASP A 222 -35.25 11.26 -31.31
C ASP A 222 -36.58 10.59 -31.68
N ASN A 223 -37.57 10.72 -30.80
CA ASN A 223 -38.96 10.91 -31.19
C ASN A 223 -39.75 11.52 -30.03
N MET A 224 -40.62 12.46 -30.41
CA MET A 224 -41.45 13.33 -29.57
C MET A 224 -42.50 12.58 -28.75
N MET A 225 -42.89 13.24 -27.64
CA MET A 225 -44.09 13.11 -26.79
C MET A 225 -45.15 12.05 -27.13
N ASP A 226 -45.46 11.17 -26.17
CA ASP A 226 -46.77 11.12 -25.50
C ASP A 226 -46.64 10.40 -24.14
N GLY A 227 -47.45 10.80 -23.17
CA GLY A 227 -47.38 10.41 -21.77
C GLY A 227 -47.82 8.98 -21.48
N SER A 228 -47.15 8.35 -20.52
CA SER A 228 -47.74 7.50 -19.47
C SER A 228 -46.61 6.77 -18.72
N THR A 229 -46.62 6.94 -17.39
CA THR A 229 -45.70 6.35 -16.44
C THR A 229 -45.68 4.82 -16.55
N LYS A 230 -44.56 4.22 -16.94
CA LYS A 230 -44.26 2.79 -16.70
C LYS A 230 -42.90 2.67 -16.01
N ARG A 231 -42.93 2.06 -14.82
CA ARG A 231 -41.75 1.67 -14.03
C ARG A 231 -40.87 0.76 -14.88
N SER A 232 -39.60 1.12 -15.05
CA SER A 232 -38.62 0.24 -15.70
C SER A 232 -38.38 -0.98 -14.81
N ASP A 233 -38.71 -2.13 -15.36
CA ASP A 233 -38.44 -3.45 -14.79
C ASP A 233 -36.91 -3.64 -14.75
N PHE A 234 -36.31 -3.47 -13.57
CA PHE A 234 -34.94 -3.89 -13.36
C PHE A 234 -34.99 -5.40 -13.12
N ASP A 235 -34.65 -6.18 -14.14
CA ASP A 235 -34.57 -7.64 -14.08
C ASP A 235 -33.35 -8.03 -13.22
N VAL A 236 -33.48 -7.89 -11.90
CA VAL A 236 -32.49 -8.31 -10.90
C VAL A 236 -32.53 -9.82 -10.84
N ARG A 237 -31.58 -10.47 -11.53
CA ARG A 237 -31.41 -11.92 -11.42
C ARG A 237 -30.79 -12.28 -10.07
N ASP A 238 -31.28 -13.39 -9.51
CA ASP A 238 -30.74 -13.94 -8.27
C ASP A 238 -29.23 -14.24 -8.40
N PRO A 239 -28.42 -13.99 -7.35
CA PRO A 239 -27.00 -14.31 -7.35
C PRO A 239 -26.74 -15.80 -7.60
N ILE A 240 -25.68 -16.09 -8.35
CA ILE A 240 -25.22 -17.46 -8.58
C ILE A 240 -24.85 -18.09 -7.24
N VAL A 241 -25.58 -19.12 -6.84
CA VAL A 241 -25.28 -19.89 -5.63
C VAL A 241 -24.03 -20.73 -5.88
N VAL A 242 -22.88 -20.24 -5.43
CA VAL A 242 -21.62 -20.99 -5.38
C VAL A 242 -21.53 -21.79 -4.09
N ALA A 243 -21.02 -23.02 -4.20
CA ALA A 243 -20.79 -23.89 -3.05
C ALA A 243 -19.70 -23.26 -2.14
N THR A 244 -19.98 -23.16 -0.85
CA THR A 244 -18.99 -22.75 0.15
C THR A 244 -17.93 -23.85 0.30
N LYS A 245 -16.67 -23.46 0.53
CA LYS A 245 -15.55 -24.38 0.78
C LYS A 245 -15.94 -25.38 1.88
N GLY A 246 -16.00 -26.67 1.54
CA GLY A 246 -16.17 -27.77 2.51
C GLY A 246 -17.24 -28.82 2.19
N GLN A 247 -18.17 -28.59 1.25
CA GLN A 247 -19.17 -29.62 0.88
C GLN A 247 -18.77 -30.41 -0.38
N LYS A 248 -18.74 -31.74 -0.28
CA LYS A 248 -18.57 -32.64 -1.44
C LYS A 248 -19.81 -32.58 -2.34
N ALA A 249 -19.59 -32.39 -3.64
CA ALA A 249 -20.64 -32.34 -4.64
C ALA A 249 -21.41 -33.68 -4.69
N LYS A 250 -22.72 -33.64 -4.45
CA LYS A 250 -23.60 -34.78 -4.77
C LYS A 250 -24.13 -34.58 -6.20
N HIS A 251 -23.82 -35.52 -7.08
CA HIS A 251 -24.55 -35.67 -8.33
C HIS A 251 -26.00 -36.06 -8.01
N SER A 252 -26.96 -35.23 -8.41
CA SER A 252 -28.38 -35.56 -8.33
C SER A 252 -29.08 -35.13 -9.61
N THR A 253 -29.65 -36.12 -10.29
CA THR A 253 -30.28 -36.10 -11.62
C THR A 253 -31.78 -35.76 -11.59
N HIS A 254 -32.26 -34.98 -10.61
CA HIS A 254 -33.69 -34.60 -10.55
C HIS A 254 -33.95 -33.10 -10.66
N LYS A 255 -34.91 -32.76 -11.54
CA LYS A 255 -35.46 -31.41 -11.76
C LYS A 255 -35.76 -30.71 -10.44
N ARG A 256 -35.07 -29.59 -10.18
CA ARG A 256 -35.26 -28.73 -9.01
C ARG A 256 -36.69 -28.17 -8.98
N LYS A 257 -37.48 -28.54 -7.97
CA LYS A 257 -38.75 -27.84 -7.66
C LYS A 257 -38.44 -26.40 -7.22
N ARG A 258 -39.19 -25.44 -7.76
CA ARG A 258 -39.15 -24.03 -7.34
C ARG A 258 -39.52 -23.92 -5.86
N ARG A 259 -38.70 -23.21 -5.08
CA ARG A 259 -39.01 -22.88 -3.69
C ARG A 259 -40.03 -21.74 -3.69
N GLN A 260 -41.23 -21.98 -3.20
CA GLN A 260 -42.23 -20.94 -2.97
C GLN A 260 -41.98 -20.26 -1.62
N CYS A 261 -41.96 -18.93 -1.62
CA CYS A 261 -41.91 -18.11 -0.41
C CYS A 261 -43.22 -18.27 0.37
N LYS A 262 -43.16 -18.54 1.68
CA LYS A 262 -44.36 -18.66 2.53
C LYS A 262 -45.15 -17.35 2.70
N ASN A 263 -44.61 -16.22 2.24
CA ASN A 263 -45.23 -14.89 2.35
C ASN A 263 -45.70 -14.27 1.03
N CYS A 264 -45.60 -14.99 -0.09
CA CYS A 264 -46.20 -14.55 -1.35
C CYS A 264 -47.32 -15.52 -1.70
N LYS A 265 -48.58 -15.09 -1.48
CA LYS A 265 -49.77 -15.76 -2.03
C LYS A 265 -49.89 -15.47 -3.52
#